data_AF-A0A1H6WE01-F1
#
_entry.id   AF-A0A1H6WE01-F1
#
_cell.length_a   1.000
_cell.length_b   1.000
_cell.length_c   1.000
_cell.angle_alpha   90.00
_cell.angle_beta   90.00
_cell.angle_gamma   90.00
#
_symmetry.space_group_name_H-M   'P 1'
#
loop_
_entity.id
_entity.type
_entity.pdbx_description
1 polymer ?
#
loop_
_entity_poly.entity_id
_entity_poly.type
_entity_poly.pdbx_seq_one_letter_code
_entity_poly.pdbx_strand_id
1 'polypeptide(L)' 'MSVEFIGMIQQRRISETHLPQGPAIDTDYVRAFAQAHEAAGFNRIR' A
#
# COMPACT_ATOMS: atom_id res chain seq x y z
N MET A 1 20.71 -17.51 -2.89
CA MET A 1 20.29 -16.11 -2.69
C MET A 1 18.78 -16.06 -2.73
N SER A 2 18.10 -15.52 -1.72
CA SER A 2 16.64 -15.35 -1.71
C SER A 2 16.26 -13.96 -2.24
N VAL A 3 15.23 -13.87 -3.07
CA VAL A 3 14.65 -12.60 -3.53
C VAL A 3 13.53 -12.22 -2.55
N GLU A 4 13.51 -10.97 -2.09
CA GLU A 4 12.44 -10.43 -1.25
C GLU A 4 11.64 -9.39 -2.04
N PHE A 5 10.31 -9.49 -1.99
CA PHE A 5 9.42 -8.50 -2.58
C PHE A 5 8.94 -7.53 -1.50
N ILE A 6 9.26 -6.24 -1.69
CA ILE A 6 8.87 -5.16 -0.78
C ILE A 6 7.80 -4.31 -1.46
N GLY A 7 6.64 -4.21 -0.82
CA GLY A 7 5.54 -3.35 -1.24
C GLY A 7 5.76 -1.92 -0.76
N MET A 8 5.53 -0.95 -1.64
CA MET A 8 5.49 0.46 -1.28
C MET A 8 4.04 0.89 -1.10
N ILE A 9 3.70 1.45 0.05
CA ILE A 9 2.35 1.93 0.33
C ILE A 9 2.32 3.46 0.48
N GLN A 10 1.31 4.09 -0.09
CA GLN A 10 1.02 5.49 0.16
C GLN A 10 0.05 5.63 1.34
N GLN A 11 0.14 6.74 2.08
CA GLN A 11 -0.74 7.04 3.22
C GLN A 11 -2.23 7.16 2.85
N ARG A 12 -2.55 7.33 1.56
CA ARG A 12 -3.90 7.41 1.00
C ARG A 12 -3.87 7.08 -0.49
N ARG A 13 -5.05 6.85 -1.09
CA ARG A 13 -5.20 6.56 -2.52
C ARG A 13 -4.86 7.77 -3.39
N ILE A 14 -3.66 7.76 -3.97
CA ILE A 14 -3.18 8.76 -4.93
C ILE A 14 -2.61 8.04 -6.15
N SER A 15 -2.95 8.53 -7.34
CA SER A 15 -2.27 8.14 -8.58
C SER A 15 -2.27 9.34 -9.53
N GLU A 16 -1.60 9.21 -10.68
CA GLU A 16 -1.61 10.24 -11.72
C GLU A 16 -3.03 10.67 -12.13
N THR A 17 -3.97 9.73 -12.10
CA THR A 17 -5.40 9.94 -12.40
C THR A 17 -6.26 10.21 -11.16
N HIS A 18 -5.79 9.87 -9.96
CA HIS A 18 -6.54 10.03 -8.72
C HIS A 18 -5.88 11.11 -7.86
N LEU A 19 -6.47 12.30 -7.90
CA LEU A 19 -6.08 13.38 -7.02
C LEU A 19 -6.28 12.97 -5.55
N PRO A 20 -5.42 13.44 -4.64
CA PRO A 20 -5.56 13.22 -3.21
C PRO A 20 -6.92 13.71 -2.71
N GLN A 21 -7.69 12.82 -2.09
CA GLN A 21 -8.96 13.13 -1.45
C GLN A 21 -8.99 12.60 -0.01
N GLY A 22 -9.82 13.21 0.83
CA GLY A 22 -9.98 12.79 2.22
C GLY A 22 -8.80 13.17 3.14
N PRO A 23 -8.67 12.49 4.30
CA PRO A 23 -7.63 12.78 5.29
C PRO A 23 -6.23 12.54 4.73
N ALA A 24 -5.22 13.15 5.37
CA ALA A 24 -3.82 12.95 4.97
C ALA A 24 -3.41 11.48 5.09
N ILE A 25 -3.87 10.80 6.14
CA ILE A 25 -3.68 9.36 6.36
C ILE A 25 -5.05 8.70 6.36
N ASP A 26 -5.26 7.77 5.43
CA ASP A 26 -6.46 6.96 5.32
C ASP A 26 -6.15 5.56 5.87
N THR A 27 -6.58 5.29 7.09
CA THR A 27 -6.28 4.04 7.80
C THR A 27 -6.96 2.83 7.18
N ASP A 28 -8.13 3.01 6.56
CA ASP A 28 -8.86 1.93 5.91
C ASP A 28 -8.19 1.56 4.59
N TYR A 29 -7.74 2.56 3.83
CA TYR A 29 -6.90 2.34 2.65
C TYR A 29 -5.60 1.61 3.02
N VAL A 30 -4.92 2.06 4.08
CA VAL A 30 -3.67 1.45 4.52
C VAL A 30 -3.86 -0.02 4.88
N ARG A 31 -4.93 -0.33 5.61
CA ARG A 31 -5.28 -1.71 5.97
C ARG A 31 -5.58 -2.58 4.74
N ALA A 32 -6.42 -2.10 3.84
CA ALA A 32 -6.82 -2.85 2.65
C ALA A 32 -5.60 -3.15 1.74
N PHE A 33 -4.72 -2.17 1.58
CA PHE A 33 -3.52 -2.32 0.76
C PHE A 33 -2.50 -3.26 1.41
N ALA A 34 -2.38 -3.25 2.74
CA ALA A 34 -1.54 -4.19 3.47
C ALA A 34 -1.99 -5.65 3.29
N GLN A 35 -3.30 -5.89 3.46
CA GLN A 35 -3.88 -7.22 3.24
C GLN A 35 -3.68 -7.71 1.80
N ALA A 36 -3.81 -6.82 0.81
CA ALA A 36 -3.56 -7.17 -0.59
C ALA A 36 -2.10 -7.58 -0.84
N HIS A 37 -1.14 -6.94 -0.18
CA HIS A 37 0.28 -7.29 -0.28
C HIS A 37 0.61 -8.62 0.39
N GLU A 38 0.04 -8.91 1.56
CA GLU A 38 0.16 -10.21 2.21
C GLU A 38 -0.40 -11.32 1.32
N ALA A 39 -1.60 -11.12 0.74
CA ALA A 39 -2.21 -12.06 -0.19
C ALA A 39 -1.38 -12.27 -1.47
N ALA A 40 -0.64 -11.25 -1.92
CA ALA A 40 0.24 -11.32 -3.08
C ALA A 40 1.63 -11.91 -2.78
N GLY A 41 1.91 -12.29 -1.53
CA GLY A 41 3.17 -12.94 -1.14
C GLY A 41 4.34 -11.97 -0.92
N PHE A 42 4.06 -10.69 -0.66
CA PHE A 42 5.11 -9.73 -0.31
C PHE A 42 5.67 -10.03 1.08
N ASN A 43 6.99 -9.94 1.20
CA ASN A 43 7.67 -10.23 2.46
C ASN A 43 7.52 -9.07 3.45
N ARG A 44 7.50 -7.82 2.96
CA ARG A 44 7.41 -6.60 3.78
C ARG A 44 6.72 -5.45 3.04
N ILE A 45 6.19 -4.50 3.80
CA ILE A 45 5.57 -3.26 3.31
C ILE A 45 6.32 -2.06 3.93
N ARG A 46 6.57 -1.01 3.16
CA ARG A 46 7.21 0.24 3.60
C ARG A 46 6.47 1.48 3.12
#